data_AF-A0AAQ3S3T2-F1
#
_entry.id   AF-A0AAQ3S3T2-F1
#
_cell.length_a   1.000
_cell.length_b   1.000
_cell.length_c   1.000
_cell.angle_alpha   90.00
_cell.angle_beta   90.00
_cell.angle_gamma   90.00
#
_symmetry.space_group_name_H-M   'P 1'
#
loop_
_entity.id
_entity.type
_entity.pdbx_description
1 polymer ?
#
loop_
_entity_poly.entity_id
_entity_poly.type
_entity_poly.pdbx_seq_one_letter_code
_entity_poly.pdbx_strand_id
1 'polypeptide(L)'
;MLRIRISVSSTQGSICSHFPPDVVFIVQGKRIQTHRVILSARSPFFKKKFTTDWKDRNEVRFSKERLSYPALYSLIHFFYSDRLEIAIDDMEDLVRICKVCRCESLHKVIEKELIHQKYADYKALGNVDNSQKRYILQGLSLPEEDRLPAALHRILLTALSNSTHESGEEDKLISMMDAMQMEKSVDDLADVCVKVDRNIFRCHQVILASRSEYFRARLSHMKNFHEGKYELSVDTLPCVEEHDLSKEAFEKMIEYM
;
A
#
# COMPACT_ATOMS: atom_id res chain seq x y z
N MET A 1 -1.50 9.01 -12.76
CA MET A 1 -0.46 8.30 -11.98
C MET A 1 -0.63 8.69 -10.52
N LEU A 2 -0.96 7.75 -9.62
CA LEU A 2 -1.06 8.05 -8.19
C LEU A 2 0.25 8.70 -7.73
N ARG A 3 0.20 9.94 -7.25
CA ARG A 3 1.35 10.62 -6.64
C ARG A 3 1.36 10.30 -5.14
N ILE A 4 1.46 9.02 -4.79
CA ILE A 4 1.77 8.65 -3.40
C ILE A 4 3.30 8.78 -3.26
N ARG A 5 3.75 9.89 -2.66
CA ARG A 5 5.18 10.10 -2.39
C ARG A 5 5.57 9.30 -1.15
N ILE A 6 6.57 8.43 -1.31
CA ILE A 6 7.31 7.89 -0.17
C ILE A 6 8.12 9.05 0.41
N SER A 7 7.85 9.44 1.66
CA SER A 7 8.62 10.48 2.33
C SER A 7 9.98 9.93 2.77
N VAL A 8 11.04 10.61 2.35
CA VAL A 8 12.40 10.40 2.84
C VAL A 8 12.70 11.55 3.80
N SER A 9 12.79 11.27 5.09
CA SER A 9 13.21 12.29 6.06
C SER A 9 14.74 12.35 6.11
N SER A 10 15.35 13.20 5.29
CA SER A 10 16.62 13.84 5.67
C SER A 10 16.31 15.01 6.60
N THR A 11 17.13 15.19 7.64
CA THR A 11 17.01 16.24 8.65
C THR A 11 16.68 17.63 8.09
N GLN A 12 15.67 18.28 8.70
CA GLN A 12 15.12 19.63 8.49
C GLN A 12 14.24 19.85 7.24
N GLY A 13 12.94 20.01 7.50
CA GLY A 13 11.89 20.33 6.52
C GLY A 13 10.71 19.36 6.66
N SER A 14 9.82 19.62 7.63
CA SER A 14 8.60 18.83 7.82
C SER A 14 7.65 19.08 6.64
N ILE A 15 7.82 18.34 5.54
CA ILE A 15 6.75 18.15 4.57
C ILE A 15 5.75 17.24 5.26
N CYS A 16 4.75 17.83 5.92
CA CYS A 16 3.66 17.12 6.56
C CYS A 16 3.02 16.20 5.53
N SER A 17 3.27 14.89 5.61
CA SER A 17 2.49 13.93 4.83
C SER A 17 1.07 14.01 5.37
N HIS A 18 0.15 14.54 4.56
CA HIS A 18 -1.25 14.72 4.99
C HIS A 18 -1.87 13.40 5.51
N PHE A 19 -1.33 12.25 5.07
CA PHE A 19 -1.68 10.90 5.52
C PHE A 19 -0.45 10.25 6.16
N PRO A 20 -0.55 9.85 7.44
CA PRO A 20 0.59 9.33 8.17
C PRO A 20 0.83 7.86 7.75
N PRO A 21 2.09 7.46 7.55
CA PRO A 21 2.43 6.05 7.39
C PRO A 21 2.04 5.27 8.65
N ASP A 22 1.49 4.06 8.47
CA ASP A 22 1.14 3.12 9.56
C ASP A 22 2.28 2.13 9.87
N VAL A 23 3.38 2.22 9.11
CA VAL A 23 4.61 1.46 9.34
C VAL A 23 5.85 2.19 8.81
N VAL A 24 6.95 2.06 9.55
CA VAL A 24 8.27 2.58 9.18
C VAL A 24 9.30 1.46 9.17
N PHE A 25 10.07 1.35 8.07
CA PHE A 25 11.21 0.44 7.99
C PHE A 25 12.51 1.20 8.21
N ILE A 26 13.37 0.67 9.09
CA ILE A 26 14.72 1.20 9.33
C ILE A 26 15.73 0.24 8.71
N VAL A 27 16.39 0.69 7.64
CA VAL A 27 17.38 -0.10 6.88
C VAL A 27 18.64 0.73 6.73
N GLN A 28 19.79 0.17 7.14
CA GLN A 28 21.08 0.87 7.08
C GLN A 28 21.04 2.28 7.74
N GLY A 29 20.25 2.43 8.82
CA GLY A 29 20.08 3.70 9.53
C GLY A 29 19.14 4.71 8.86
N LYS A 30 18.61 4.42 7.66
CA LYS A 30 17.66 5.27 6.93
C LYS A 30 16.22 4.79 7.15
N ARG A 31 15.27 5.73 7.14
CA ARG A 31 13.83 5.48 7.36
C ARG A 31 13.10 5.38 6.02
N ILE A 32 12.22 4.39 5.88
CA ILE A 32 11.26 4.26 4.78
C ILE A 32 9.85 4.25 5.38
N GLN A 33 9.10 5.32 5.14
CA GLN A 33 7.71 5.48 5.59
C GLN A 33 6.75 4.94 4.53
N THR A 34 5.80 4.07 4.91
CA THR A 34 4.92 3.38 3.96
C THR A 34 3.60 2.96 4.64
N HIS A 35 2.70 2.33 3.86
CA HIS A 35 1.35 1.95 4.23
C HIS A 35 1.18 0.43 4.11
N ARG A 36 0.71 -0.22 5.17
CA ARG A 36 0.48 -1.68 5.21
C ARG A 36 -0.48 -2.12 4.13
N VAL A 37 -1.53 -1.33 3.86
CA VAL A 37 -2.54 -1.67 2.85
C VAL A 37 -1.92 -1.86 1.46
N ILE A 38 -1.01 -0.97 1.06
CA ILE A 38 -0.33 -1.05 -0.24
C ILE A 38 0.66 -2.21 -0.23
N LEU A 39 1.51 -2.32 0.79
CA LEU A 39 2.49 -3.41 0.84
C LEU A 39 1.83 -4.80 0.86
N SER A 40 0.73 -4.96 1.62
CA SER A 40 -0.03 -6.21 1.70
C SER A 40 -0.68 -6.58 0.36
N ALA A 41 -1.18 -5.59 -0.37
CA ALA A 41 -1.80 -5.82 -1.68
C ALA A 41 -0.78 -6.17 -2.79
N ARG A 42 0.48 -5.73 -2.62
CA ARG A 42 1.56 -5.91 -3.60
C ARG A 42 2.53 -7.05 -3.26
N SER A 43 2.42 -7.66 -2.07
CA SER A 43 3.32 -8.73 -1.63
C SER A 43 2.70 -9.66 -0.59
N PRO A 44 2.60 -10.98 -0.89
CA PRO A 44 2.15 -11.97 0.08
C PRO A 44 3.04 -12.05 1.33
N PHE A 45 4.33 -11.75 1.20
CA PHE A 45 5.25 -11.70 2.34
C PHE A 45 4.89 -10.60 3.32
N PHE A 46 4.68 -9.37 2.83
CA PHE A 46 4.30 -8.24 3.68
C PHE A 46 2.91 -8.47 4.31
N LYS A 47 1.93 -8.95 3.53
CA LYS A 47 0.61 -9.32 4.04
C LYS A 47 0.72 -10.30 5.22
N LYS A 48 1.50 -11.38 5.06
CA LYS A 48 1.72 -12.37 6.13
C LYS A 48 2.43 -11.74 7.33
N LYS A 49 3.48 -10.95 7.13
CA LYS A 49 4.23 -10.34 8.24
C LYS A 49 3.37 -9.37 9.05
N PHE A 50 2.48 -8.63 8.42
CA PHE A 50 1.56 -7.72 9.10
C PHE A 50 0.42 -8.43 9.84
N THR A 51 0.12 -9.69 9.52
CA THR A 51 -0.81 -10.49 10.32
C THR A 51 -0.11 -11.36 11.38
N THR A 52 1.22 -11.45 11.35
CA THR A 52 2.03 -12.21 12.30
C THR A 52 3.01 -11.33 13.09
N ASP A 53 4.29 -11.32 12.70
CA ASP A 53 5.41 -10.80 13.49
C ASP A 53 5.35 -9.28 13.70
N TRP A 54 4.72 -8.58 12.75
CA TRP A 54 4.69 -7.11 12.67
C TRP A 54 3.29 -6.54 12.89
N LYS A 55 2.35 -7.36 13.40
CA LYS A 55 0.95 -6.95 13.62
C LYS A 55 0.86 -5.65 14.42
N ASP A 56 1.46 -5.63 15.61
CA ASP A 56 1.35 -4.50 16.54
C ASP A 56 2.56 -3.55 16.49
N ARG A 57 3.36 -3.60 15.42
CA ARG A 57 4.62 -2.85 15.31
C ARG A 57 4.54 -1.74 14.28
N ASN A 58 4.55 -0.48 14.72
CA ASN A 58 4.65 0.67 13.80
C ASN A 58 6.07 0.89 13.21
N GLU A 59 7.09 0.23 13.75
CA GLU A 59 8.47 0.33 13.27
C GLU A 59 9.14 -1.04 13.20
N VAL A 60 9.82 -1.33 12.08
CA VAL A 60 10.56 -2.57 11.85
C VAL A 60 12.00 -2.23 11.50
N ARG A 61 12.94 -2.73 12.30
CA ARG A 61 14.38 -2.50 12.12
C ARG A 61 15.05 -3.73 11.52
N PHE A 62 15.76 -3.53 10.42
CA PHE A 62 16.55 -4.57 9.76
C PHE A 62 18.02 -4.45 10.15
N SER A 63 18.70 -5.59 10.27
CA SER A 63 20.14 -5.61 10.51
C SER A 63 20.90 -5.01 9.32
N LYS A 64 21.95 -4.23 9.61
CA LYS A 64 22.73 -3.47 8.61
C LYS A 64 23.35 -4.37 7.52
N GLU A 65 23.69 -5.61 7.86
CA GLU A 65 24.44 -6.52 6.98
C GLU A 65 23.54 -7.34 6.05
N ARG A 66 22.23 -7.31 6.23
CA ARG A 66 21.32 -8.26 5.56
C ARG A 66 20.46 -7.66 4.46
N LEU A 67 20.36 -6.33 4.37
CA LEU A 67 19.39 -5.68 3.49
C LEU A 67 19.91 -4.34 2.95
N SER A 68 19.96 -4.20 1.63
CA SER A 68 20.29 -2.94 0.95
C SER A 68 19.12 -1.97 1.01
N TYR A 69 19.39 -0.74 1.47
CA TYR A 69 18.41 0.34 1.48
C TYR A 69 17.97 0.71 0.04
N PRO A 70 18.88 0.99 -0.92
CA PRO A 70 18.48 1.32 -2.29
C PRO A 70 17.56 0.28 -2.93
N ALA A 71 17.87 -1.01 -2.73
CA ALA A 71 17.09 -2.10 -3.30
C ALA A 71 15.69 -2.21 -2.67
N LEU A 72 15.57 -2.18 -1.33
CA LEU A 72 14.26 -2.19 -0.68
C LEU A 72 13.43 -0.94 -1.03
N TYR A 73 14.07 0.23 -1.01
CA TYR A 73 13.42 1.49 -1.36
C TYR A 73 12.86 1.45 -2.79
N SER A 74 13.65 0.95 -3.75
CA SER A 74 13.21 0.82 -5.15
C SER A 74 12.04 -0.14 -5.31
N LEU A 75 12.02 -1.26 -4.58
CA LEU A 75 10.89 -2.18 -4.57
C LEU A 75 9.62 -1.55 -3.98
N ILE A 76 9.74 -0.86 -2.84
CA ILE A 76 8.61 -0.17 -2.22
C ILE A 76 8.12 0.95 -3.15
N HIS A 77 9.01 1.71 -3.78
CA HIS A 77 8.62 2.71 -4.77
C HIS A 77 7.87 2.11 -5.95
N PHE A 78 8.32 0.96 -6.46
CA PHE A 78 7.60 0.22 -7.50
C PHE A 78 6.18 -0.15 -7.04
N PHE A 79 5.99 -0.58 -5.79
CA PHE A 79 4.65 -0.89 -5.26
C PHE A 79 3.66 0.28 -5.30
N TYR A 80 4.12 1.54 -5.25
CA TYR A 80 3.25 2.72 -5.32
C TYR A 80 3.06 3.29 -6.74
N SER A 81 3.91 2.91 -7.69
CA SER A 81 4.03 3.63 -8.96
C SER A 81 3.99 2.76 -10.21
N ASP A 82 4.12 1.44 -10.06
CA ASP A 82 4.41 0.52 -11.16
C ASP A 82 5.64 0.93 -11.99
N ARG A 83 6.54 1.74 -11.43
CA ARG A 83 7.80 2.13 -12.05
C ARG A 83 8.95 1.79 -11.12
N LEU A 84 9.75 0.82 -11.54
CA LEU A 84 10.98 0.44 -10.88
C LEU A 84 12.14 1.19 -11.52
N GLU A 85 12.98 1.79 -10.70
CA GLU A 85 14.19 2.49 -11.14
C GLU A 85 15.31 2.25 -10.13
N ILE A 86 16.36 1.52 -10.54
CA ILE A 86 17.42 1.07 -9.64
C ILE A 86 18.79 1.18 -10.32
N ALA A 87 19.85 1.43 -9.55
CA ALA A 87 21.22 1.33 -10.05
C ALA A 87 21.56 -0.12 -10.41
N ILE A 88 22.37 -0.34 -11.45
CA ILE A 88 22.76 -1.70 -11.86
C ILE A 88 23.48 -2.42 -10.70
N ASP A 89 24.31 -1.71 -9.94
CA ASP A 89 25.06 -2.25 -8.79
C ASP A 89 24.15 -2.82 -7.69
N ASP A 90 22.92 -2.30 -7.56
CA ASP A 90 21.94 -2.73 -6.55
C ASP A 90 20.98 -3.82 -7.06
N MET A 91 21.08 -4.23 -8.34
CA MET A 91 20.15 -5.19 -8.94
C MET A 91 20.23 -6.57 -8.29
N GLU A 92 21.44 -7.04 -7.94
CA GLU A 92 21.60 -8.34 -7.27
C GLU A 92 20.84 -8.39 -5.94
N ASP A 93 20.92 -7.30 -5.18
CA ASP A 93 20.22 -7.14 -3.91
C ASP A 93 18.72 -7.11 -4.12
N LEU A 94 18.26 -6.40 -5.15
CA LEU A 94 16.84 -6.34 -5.51
C LEU A 94 16.29 -7.72 -5.90
N VAL A 95 17.03 -8.52 -6.68
CA VAL A 95 16.62 -9.91 -7.00
C VAL A 95 16.41 -10.72 -5.72
N ARG A 96 17.36 -10.65 -4.77
CA ARG A 96 17.23 -11.35 -3.48
C ARG A 96 16.01 -10.88 -2.70
N ILE A 97 15.74 -9.57 -2.66
CA ILE A 97 14.57 -9.01 -1.97
C ILE A 97 13.27 -9.45 -2.65
N CYS A 98 13.16 -9.37 -3.99
CA CYS A 98 11.97 -9.80 -4.72
C CYS A 98 11.61 -11.27 -4.44
N LYS A 99 12.64 -12.13 -4.32
CA LYS A 99 12.45 -13.53 -3.95
C LYS A 99 11.86 -13.69 -2.54
N VAL A 100 12.41 -12.97 -1.56
CA VAL A 100 11.92 -12.99 -0.17
C VAL A 100 10.51 -12.41 -0.08
N CYS A 101 10.26 -11.30 -0.77
CA CYS A 101 8.97 -10.62 -0.82
C CYS A 101 7.91 -11.37 -1.64
N ARG A 102 8.26 -12.49 -2.28
CA ARG A 102 7.38 -13.31 -3.13
C ARG A 102 6.75 -12.51 -4.29
N CYS A 103 7.57 -11.67 -4.94
CA CYS A 103 7.18 -10.94 -6.14
C CYS A 103 7.66 -11.71 -7.38
N GLU A 104 6.99 -12.80 -7.74
CA GLU A 104 7.51 -13.80 -8.69
C GLU A 104 7.73 -13.27 -10.11
N SER A 105 6.73 -12.61 -10.70
CA SER A 105 6.85 -12.05 -12.06
C SER A 105 7.94 -10.99 -12.13
N LEU A 106 7.98 -10.10 -11.13
CA LEU A 106 9.02 -9.08 -11.01
C LEU A 106 10.42 -9.70 -10.84
N HIS A 107 10.55 -10.72 -9.98
CA HIS A 107 11.79 -11.46 -9.77
C HIS A 107 12.32 -12.04 -11.08
N LYS A 108 11.47 -12.74 -11.86
CA LYS A 108 11.86 -13.35 -13.15
C LYS A 108 12.38 -12.31 -14.14
N VAL A 109 11.71 -11.15 -14.23
CA VAL A 109 12.12 -10.08 -15.16
C VAL A 109 13.46 -9.48 -14.77
N ILE A 110 13.65 -9.15 -13.48
CA ILE A 110 14.90 -8.53 -13.00
C ILE A 110 16.07 -9.53 -13.06
N GLU A 111 15.83 -10.80 -12.73
CA GLU A 111 16.86 -11.85 -12.79
C GLU A 111 17.35 -12.06 -14.23
N LYS A 112 16.44 -12.09 -15.20
CA LYS A 112 16.79 -12.16 -16.63
C LYS A 112 17.61 -10.94 -17.05
N GLU A 113 17.20 -9.75 -16.64
CA GLU A 113 17.93 -8.52 -16.96
C GLU A 113 19.33 -8.51 -16.34
N LEU A 114 19.46 -8.93 -15.08
CA LEU A 114 20.74 -9.00 -14.39
C LEU A 114 21.74 -9.91 -15.13
N ILE A 115 21.27 -11.05 -15.64
CA ILE A 115 22.10 -11.96 -16.45
C ILE A 115 22.54 -11.28 -17.75
N HIS A 116 21.63 -10.56 -18.42
CA HIS A 116 21.96 -9.83 -19.64
C HIS A 116 23.00 -8.73 -19.39
N GLN A 117 22.86 -7.94 -18.33
CA GLN A 117 23.80 -6.88 -17.98
C GLN A 117 25.21 -7.46 -17.72
N LYS A 118 25.30 -8.54 -16.92
CA LYS A 118 26.58 -9.23 -16.66
C LYS A 118 27.24 -9.74 -17.95
N TYR A 119 26.46 -10.29 -18.87
CA TYR A 119 26.99 -10.78 -20.15
C TYR A 119 27.44 -9.65 -21.08
N ALA A 120 26.70 -8.53 -21.10
CA ALA A 120 27.06 -7.35 -21.86
C ALA A 120 28.38 -6.74 -21.36
N ASP A 121 28.54 -6.59 -20.05
CA ASP A 121 29.77 -6.06 -19.44
C ASP A 121 30.98 -6.98 -19.69
N TYR A 122 30.80 -8.31 -19.63
CA TYR A 122 31.85 -9.28 -19.98
C TYR A 122 32.36 -9.10 -21.42
N LYS A 123 31.47 -8.79 -22.37
CA LYS A 123 31.83 -8.59 -23.78
C LYS A 123 32.40 -7.20 -24.08
N ALA A 124 32.12 -6.19 -23.26
CA ALA A 124 32.44 -4.79 -23.55
C ALA A 124 33.89 -4.37 -23.25
N LEU A 125 34.80 -5.30 -22.87
CA LEU A 125 36.24 -5.03 -22.65
C LEU A 125 36.53 -3.81 -21.74
N GLY A 126 35.67 -3.55 -20.76
CA GLY A 126 35.97 -2.62 -19.66
C GLY A 126 36.09 -1.15 -20.04
N ASN A 127 35.23 -0.63 -20.93
CA ASN A 127 35.10 0.82 -21.05
C ASN A 127 34.54 1.41 -19.75
N VAL A 128 35.41 2.10 -19.01
CA VAL A 128 35.13 2.78 -17.73
C VAL A 128 34.33 4.06 -18.00
N ASP A 129 33.08 3.91 -18.43
CA ASP A 129 32.13 5.00 -18.25
C ASP A 129 31.73 4.98 -16.77
N ASN A 130 32.24 5.95 -16.01
CA ASN A 130 32.02 6.09 -14.56
C ASN A 130 30.59 6.61 -14.25
N SER A 131 29.67 6.50 -15.21
CA SER A 131 28.27 6.86 -15.05
C SER A 131 27.54 5.72 -14.31
N GLN A 132 26.79 6.07 -13.24
CA GLN A 132 25.92 5.11 -12.58
C GLN A 132 24.79 4.73 -13.53
N LYS A 133 24.96 3.64 -14.27
CA LYS A 133 23.93 3.07 -15.14
C LYS A 133 22.71 2.69 -14.28
N ARG A 134 21.52 2.99 -14.78
CA ARG A 134 20.26 2.69 -14.11
C ARG A 134 19.38 1.81 -14.98
N TYR A 135 18.77 0.83 -14.35
CA TYR A 135 17.72 0.01 -14.95
C TYR A 135 16.34 0.60 -14.63
N ILE A 136 15.47 0.66 -15.64
CA ILE A 136 14.10 1.14 -15.53
C ILE A 136 13.15 0.07 -16.06
N LEU A 137 12.16 -0.30 -15.25
CA LEU A 137 11.08 -1.21 -15.64
C LEU A 137 9.73 -0.53 -15.40
N GLN A 138 8.84 -0.63 -16.39
CA GLN A 138 7.44 -0.21 -16.28
C GLN A 138 6.56 -1.43 -15.97
N GLY A 139 5.52 -1.25 -15.14
CA GLY A 139 4.61 -2.32 -14.72
C GLY A 139 3.81 -2.93 -15.88
N LEU A 140 3.70 -2.24 -17.02
CA LEU A 140 3.13 -2.79 -18.25
C LEU A 140 3.89 -4.03 -18.76
N SER A 141 5.17 -4.19 -18.38
CA SER A 141 5.98 -5.37 -18.68
C SER A 141 5.64 -6.58 -17.80
N LEU A 142 4.74 -6.43 -16.82
CA LEU A 142 4.29 -7.50 -15.93
C LEU A 142 2.86 -7.95 -16.27
N PRO A 143 2.44 -9.16 -15.84
CA PRO A 143 1.05 -9.61 -15.91
C PRO A 143 0.09 -8.63 -15.22
N GLU A 144 -1.16 -8.57 -15.68
CA GLU A 144 -2.14 -7.57 -15.24
C GLU A 144 -2.43 -7.65 -13.74
N GLU A 145 -2.54 -8.86 -13.20
CA GLU A 145 -2.79 -9.18 -11.80
C GLU A 145 -1.72 -8.64 -10.83
N ASP A 146 -0.49 -8.50 -11.36
CA ASP A 146 0.69 -8.01 -10.65
C ASP A 146 0.89 -6.50 -10.81
N ARG A 147 0.00 -5.79 -11.50
CA ARG A 147 0.05 -4.33 -11.64
C ARG A 147 -0.69 -3.65 -10.48
N LEU A 148 -0.35 -2.39 -10.23
CA LEU A 148 -0.96 -1.54 -9.21
C LEU A 148 -2.48 -1.42 -9.38
N PRO A 149 -3.06 -1.22 -10.59
CA PRO A 149 -4.52 -1.12 -10.73
C PRO A 149 -5.25 -2.38 -10.23
N ALA A 150 -4.77 -3.58 -10.57
CA ALA A 150 -5.35 -4.82 -10.07
C ALA A 150 -5.20 -4.96 -8.55
N ALA A 151 -4.09 -4.50 -7.98
CA ALA A 151 -3.90 -4.49 -6.53
C ALA A 151 -4.85 -3.53 -5.80
N LEU A 152 -5.04 -2.31 -6.33
CA LEU A 152 -6.00 -1.34 -5.78
C LEU A 152 -7.43 -1.86 -5.88
N HIS A 153 -7.78 -2.51 -7.00
CA HIS A 153 -9.09 -3.12 -7.17
C HIS A 153 -9.35 -4.22 -6.12
N ARG A 154 -8.36 -5.06 -5.78
CA ARG A 154 -8.49 -6.04 -4.70
C ARG A 154 -8.71 -5.39 -3.33
N ILE A 155 -8.03 -4.27 -3.06
CA ILE A 155 -8.22 -3.50 -1.81
C ILE A 155 -9.67 -3.00 -1.75
N LEU A 156 -10.17 -2.41 -2.84
CA LEU A 156 -11.54 -1.93 -2.94
C LEU A 156 -12.56 -3.05 -2.71
N LEU A 157 -12.43 -4.19 -3.40
CA LEU A 157 -13.36 -5.31 -3.24
C LEU A 157 -13.40 -5.81 -1.79
N THR A 158 -12.23 -5.93 -1.14
CA THR A 158 -12.17 -6.35 0.27
C THR A 158 -12.86 -5.35 1.20
N ALA A 159 -12.66 -4.05 0.97
CA ALA A 159 -13.26 -2.99 1.76
C ALA A 159 -14.79 -2.92 1.57
N LEU A 160 -15.27 -3.08 0.34
CA LEU A 160 -16.70 -3.16 0.03
C LEU A 160 -17.37 -4.38 0.68
N SER A 161 -16.73 -5.55 0.63
CA SER A 161 -17.25 -6.75 1.30
C SER A 161 -17.37 -6.61 2.82
N ASN A 162 -16.50 -5.82 3.44
CA ASN A 162 -16.55 -5.54 4.87
C ASN A 162 -17.42 -4.32 5.24
N SER A 163 -17.94 -3.60 4.25
CA SER A 163 -18.79 -2.43 4.46
C SER A 163 -20.22 -2.86 4.82
N THR A 164 -20.87 -2.16 5.74
CA THR A 164 -22.24 -2.49 6.13
C THR A 164 -23.22 -1.87 5.14
N HIS A 165 -24.02 -2.72 4.51
CA HIS A 165 -25.19 -2.32 3.76
C HIS A 165 -26.44 -2.58 4.63
N GLU A 166 -27.24 -1.55 4.91
CA GLU A 166 -28.63 -1.82 5.31
C GLU A 166 -29.39 -2.30 4.07
N SER A 167 -29.38 -3.61 3.85
CA SER A 167 -30.43 -4.26 3.08
C SER A 167 -31.67 -4.48 3.96
N GLY A 168 -32.84 -4.67 3.34
CA GLY A 168 -34.14 -4.72 4.01
C GLY A 168 -34.25 -5.75 5.14
N GLU A 169 -35.35 -5.69 5.90
CA GLU A 169 -35.57 -6.45 7.16
C GLU A 169 -35.33 -7.98 7.08
N GLU A 170 -35.32 -8.58 5.89
CA GLU A 170 -35.02 -10.00 5.67
C GLU A 170 -33.51 -10.34 5.80
N ASP A 171 -32.60 -9.41 5.50
CA ASP A 171 -31.15 -9.64 5.58
C ASP A 171 -30.58 -9.44 7.00
N LYS A 172 -31.36 -8.84 7.90
CA LYS A 172 -30.98 -8.73 9.33
C LYS A 172 -30.85 -10.09 9.99
N LEU A 173 -31.70 -11.06 9.61
CA LEU A 173 -31.63 -12.43 10.13
C LEU A 173 -30.37 -13.16 9.62
N ILE A 174 -29.95 -12.90 8.38
CA ILE A 174 -28.71 -13.42 7.82
C ILE A 174 -27.49 -12.79 8.51
N SER A 175 -27.51 -11.47 8.74
CA SER A 175 -26.48 -10.76 9.51
C SER A 175 -26.34 -11.25 10.96
N MET A 176 -27.46 -11.65 11.59
CA MET A 176 -27.44 -12.23 12.95
C MET A 176 -26.92 -13.69 12.96
N MET A 177 -27.08 -14.44 11.87
CA MET A 177 -26.51 -15.78 11.73
C MET A 177 -25.02 -15.74 11.37
N ASP A 178 -24.60 -14.77 10.55
CA ASP A 178 -23.17 -14.48 10.27
C ASP A 178 -22.44 -13.97 11.51
N ALA A 179 -23.10 -13.22 12.40
CA ALA A 179 -22.52 -12.80 13.68
C ALA A 179 -22.22 -13.99 14.62
N MET A 180 -22.85 -15.15 14.42
CA MET A 180 -22.53 -16.39 15.15
C MET A 180 -21.43 -17.22 14.49
N GLN A 181 -21.16 -17.02 13.19
CA GLN A 181 -20.02 -17.61 12.51
C GLN A 181 -18.83 -16.65 12.55
N MET A 182 -17.95 -16.85 13.53
CA MET A 182 -16.63 -16.23 13.60
C MET A 182 -15.70 -16.71 12.46
N GLU A 183 -16.12 -16.63 11.20
CA GLU A 183 -15.15 -16.43 10.12
C GLU A 183 -14.68 -14.98 10.26
N LYS A 184 -13.50 -14.80 10.85
CA LYS A 184 -12.84 -13.49 10.96
C LYS A 184 -13.01 -12.76 9.63
N SER A 185 -13.74 -11.64 9.63
CA SER A 185 -13.69 -10.68 8.53
C SER A 185 -12.23 -10.50 8.13
N VAL A 186 -11.95 -10.67 6.84
CA VAL A 186 -10.58 -10.52 6.34
C VAL A 186 -10.18 -9.09 6.65
N ASP A 187 -9.14 -8.92 7.48
CA ASP A 187 -8.62 -7.60 7.84
C ASP A 187 -8.29 -6.81 6.57
N ASP A 188 -9.10 -5.78 6.31
CA ASP A 188 -8.99 -4.90 5.16
C ASP A 188 -8.02 -3.74 5.39
N LEU A 189 -7.48 -3.58 6.60
CA LEU A 189 -6.63 -2.46 7.00
C LEU A 189 -7.31 -1.10 6.80
N ALA A 190 -8.65 -1.04 6.81
CA ALA A 190 -9.37 0.23 6.71
C ALA A 190 -9.06 1.12 7.92
N ASP A 191 -8.82 2.39 7.65
CA ASP A 191 -8.43 3.42 8.63
C ASP A 191 -9.40 4.61 8.65
N VAL A 192 -10.49 4.54 7.87
CA VAL A 192 -11.57 5.51 7.83
C VAL A 192 -12.85 4.87 7.31
N CYS A 193 -13.99 5.33 7.81
CA CYS A 193 -15.31 5.05 7.26
C CYS A 193 -15.90 6.28 6.59
N VAL A 194 -16.65 6.09 5.51
CA VAL A 194 -17.47 7.12 4.88
C VAL A 194 -18.92 6.67 4.93
N LYS A 195 -19.75 7.42 5.64
CA LYS A 195 -21.19 7.19 5.73
C LYS A 195 -21.88 7.99 4.64
N VAL A 196 -22.61 7.27 3.78
CA VAL A 196 -23.41 7.82 2.69
C VAL A 196 -24.82 7.30 2.86
N ASP A 197 -25.76 8.22 3.10
CA ASP A 197 -27.13 7.90 3.52
C ASP A 197 -27.16 7.01 4.78
N ARG A 198 -27.57 5.73 4.62
CA ARG A 198 -27.62 4.71 5.67
C ARG A 198 -26.50 3.67 5.56
N ASN A 199 -25.63 3.78 4.55
CA ASN A 199 -24.54 2.83 4.30
C ASN A 199 -23.24 3.35 4.92
N ILE A 200 -22.42 2.44 5.44
CA ILE A 200 -21.09 2.76 5.97
C ILE A 200 -20.06 2.03 5.11
N PHE A 201 -19.28 2.82 4.37
CA PHE A 201 -18.20 2.32 3.53
C PHE A 201 -16.88 2.35 4.30
N ARG A 202 -16.26 1.19 4.47
CA ARG A 202 -14.88 1.09 4.96
C ARG A 202 -13.92 1.48 3.85
N CYS A 203 -12.93 2.30 4.17
CA CYS A 203 -12.05 2.93 3.20
C CYS A 203 -10.63 3.11 3.75
N HIS A 204 -9.74 3.53 2.85
CA HIS A 204 -8.34 3.82 3.17
C HIS A 204 -8.04 5.30 2.89
N GLN A 205 -7.62 6.03 3.91
CA GLN A 205 -7.30 7.46 3.82
C GLN A 205 -6.27 7.73 2.71
N VAL A 206 -5.24 6.88 2.63
CA VAL A 206 -4.19 7.00 1.59
C VAL A 206 -4.76 6.88 0.18
N ILE A 207 -5.77 6.03 -0.04
CA ILE A 207 -6.39 5.84 -1.36
C ILE A 207 -7.28 7.05 -1.67
N LEU A 208 -8.26 7.34 -0.80
CA LEU A 208 -9.22 8.43 -0.98
C LEU A 208 -8.49 9.77 -1.24
N ALA A 209 -7.52 10.09 -0.40
CA ALA A 209 -6.85 11.37 -0.50
C ALA A 209 -5.79 11.47 -1.60
N SER A 210 -5.34 10.33 -2.15
CA SER A 210 -4.44 10.35 -3.30
C SER A 210 -5.14 10.79 -4.59
N ARG A 211 -6.47 10.59 -4.66
CA ARG A 211 -7.30 10.83 -5.86
C ARG A 211 -8.39 11.87 -5.69
N SER A 212 -8.68 12.31 -4.46
CA SER A 212 -9.66 13.35 -4.18
C SER A 212 -9.06 14.45 -3.31
N GLU A 213 -8.99 15.66 -3.86
CA GLU A 213 -8.62 16.86 -3.10
C GLU A 213 -9.65 17.19 -2.02
N TYR A 214 -10.92 16.89 -2.29
CA TYR A 214 -12.02 16.99 -1.33
C TYR A 214 -11.76 16.12 -0.09
N PHE A 215 -11.58 14.79 -0.28
CA PHE A 215 -11.29 13.90 0.84
C PHE A 215 -9.95 14.24 1.48
N ARG A 216 -8.95 14.65 0.69
CA ARG A 216 -7.67 15.09 1.24
C ARG A 216 -7.84 16.24 2.23
N ALA A 217 -8.59 17.28 1.87
CA ALA A 217 -8.86 18.41 2.74
C ALA A 217 -9.69 17.97 3.95
N ARG A 218 -10.82 17.29 3.70
CA ARG A 218 -11.77 16.86 4.74
C ARG A 218 -11.12 15.97 5.81
N LEU A 219 -10.36 14.95 5.39
CA LEU A 219 -9.63 14.04 6.30
C LEU A 219 -8.50 14.75 7.07
N SER A 220 -7.90 15.80 6.50
CA SER A 220 -6.85 16.56 7.20
C SER A 220 -7.41 17.34 8.39
N HIS A 221 -8.65 17.82 8.30
CA HIS A 221 -9.33 18.53 9.37
C HIS A 221 -9.84 17.59 10.47
N MET A 222 -10.15 16.33 10.16
CA MET A 222 -10.61 15.35 11.16
C MET A 222 -9.61 15.09 12.29
N LYS A 223 -8.30 15.21 12.03
CA LYS A 223 -7.29 15.01 13.09
C LYS A 223 -7.41 16.02 14.25
N ASN A 224 -8.13 17.12 14.03
CA ASN A 224 -8.34 18.17 15.04
C ASN A 224 -9.70 18.07 15.74
N PHE A 225 -10.58 17.15 15.33
CA PHE A 225 -11.93 17.00 15.87
C PHE A 225 -12.08 15.62 16.52
N HIS A 226 -11.92 15.55 17.85
CA HIS A 226 -12.47 14.46 18.64
C HIS A 226 -13.99 14.64 18.74
N GLU A 227 -14.72 14.38 17.66
CA GLU A 227 -16.18 14.47 17.69
C GLU A 227 -16.78 13.09 17.98
N GLY A 228 -17.30 12.94 19.21
CA GLY A 228 -18.24 11.88 19.58
C GLY A 228 -17.63 10.59 20.13
N LYS A 229 -17.16 10.61 21.38
CA LYS A 229 -17.06 9.37 22.17
C LYS A 229 -18.46 8.79 22.40
N TYR A 230 -18.76 7.65 21.80
CA TYR A 230 -19.61 6.64 22.43
C TYR A 230 -18.73 5.44 22.73
N GLU A 231 -18.44 5.25 24.02
CA GLU A 231 -17.81 4.04 24.55
C GLU A 231 -18.74 2.86 24.27
N LEU A 232 -18.31 1.91 23.42
CA LEU A 232 -18.53 0.45 23.46
C LEU A 232 -18.30 -0.18 22.06
N SER A 233 -17.05 -0.57 21.77
CA SER A 233 -16.59 -1.66 20.89
C SER A 233 -15.17 -1.34 20.36
N VAL A 234 -14.38 -2.36 20.05
CA VAL A 234 -12.97 -2.26 19.65
C VAL A 234 -12.79 -1.73 18.21
N ASP A 235 -13.86 -1.30 17.54
CA ASP A 235 -13.93 -1.10 16.07
C ASP A 235 -14.44 0.28 15.60
N THR A 236 -14.32 1.35 16.38
CA THR A 236 -14.78 2.67 15.91
C THR A 236 -13.70 3.39 15.08
N LEU A 237 -13.62 3.05 13.78
CA LEU A 237 -12.86 3.83 12.81
C LEU A 237 -13.42 5.27 12.72
N PRO A 238 -12.57 6.29 12.47
CA PRO A 238 -13.05 7.65 12.19
C PRO A 238 -14.06 7.64 11.04
N CYS A 239 -15.22 8.28 11.21
CA CYS A 239 -16.30 8.25 10.23
C CYS A 239 -16.60 9.64 9.67
N VAL A 240 -16.59 9.77 8.35
CA VAL A 240 -16.99 10.99 7.62
C VAL A 240 -18.42 10.80 7.12
N GLU A 241 -19.33 11.72 7.44
CA GLU A 241 -20.66 11.72 6.80
C GLU A 241 -20.64 12.54 5.51
N GLU A 242 -21.16 11.97 4.42
CA GLU A 242 -21.35 12.63 3.13
C GLU A 242 -22.83 12.69 2.80
N HIS A 243 -23.35 13.91 2.62
CA HIS A 243 -24.77 14.16 2.38
C HIS A 243 -25.09 14.51 0.92
N ASP A 244 -24.08 14.88 0.13
CA ASP A 244 -24.26 15.36 -1.24
C ASP A 244 -24.09 14.26 -2.31
N LEU A 245 -23.86 13.01 -1.88
CA LEU A 245 -23.62 11.86 -2.77
C LEU A 245 -24.64 10.76 -2.47
N SER A 246 -25.17 10.12 -3.51
CA SER A 246 -25.90 8.86 -3.35
C SER A 246 -24.92 7.70 -3.15
N LYS A 247 -25.42 6.60 -2.57
CA LYS A 247 -24.67 5.34 -2.46
C LYS A 247 -24.00 4.92 -3.78
N GLU A 248 -24.76 4.90 -4.88
CA GLU A 248 -24.30 4.44 -6.19
C GLU A 248 -23.24 5.38 -6.78
N ALA A 249 -23.41 6.70 -6.58
CA ALA A 249 -22.44 7.70 -7.00
C ALA A 249 -21.11 7.54 -6.24
N PHE A 250 -21.19 7.30 -4.93
CA PHE A 250 -20.02 7.07 -4.09
C PHE A 250 -19.28 5.78 -4.50
N GLU A 251 -19.99 4.68 -4.72
CA GLU A 251 -19.41 3.41 -5.18
C GLU A 251 -18.68 3.56 -6.52
N LYS A 252 -19.29 4.24 -7.49
CA LYS A 252 -18.65 4.52 -8.79
C LYS A 252 -17.44 5.44 -8.66
N MET A 253 -17.50 6.40 -7.74
CA MET A 253 -16.39 7.29 -7.47
C MET A 253 -15.19 6.54 -6.89
N ILE A 254 -15.38 5.68 -5.88
CA ILE A 254 -14.27 4.89 -5.30
C ILE A 254 -13.74 3.81 -6.24
N GLU A 255 -14.57 3.27 -7.14
CA GLU A 255 -14.15 2.36 -8.22
C GLU A 255 -13.17 3.03 -9.19
N TYR A 256 -13.28 4.35 -9.38
CA TYR A 256 -12.43 5.12 -10.28
C TYR A 256 -11.08 5.57 -9.65
N MET A 257 -10.96 5.55 -8.33
CA MET A 257 -9.76 6.01 -7.60
C MET A 257 -8.59 5.02 -7.74
#